data_AF-A0A843J8D6-F1
#
_entry.id   AF-A0A843J8D6-F1
#
_cell.length_a   1.000
_cell.length_b   1.000
_cell.length_c   1.000
_cell.angle_alpha   90.00
_cell.angle_beta   90.00
_cell.angle_gamma   90.00
#
_symmetry.space_group_name_H-M   'P 1'
#
loop_
_entity.id
_entity.type
_entity.pdbx_description
1 polymer ?
#
loop_
_entity_poly.entity_id
_entity_poly.type
_entity_poly.pdbx_seq_one_letter_code
_entity_poly.pdbx_strand_id
1 'polypeptide(L)'
;MVAKLKNYGKPVLAITGTKDLSADYKELDSLQVLPNVECYAPEGVNHILREVDDENSILKVRKQYARLSKNPIHKGTEEKMHEWLSQFN
;
A
#
# COMPACT_ATOMS: atom_id res chain seq x y z
N MET A 1 -14.08 5.54 6.97
CA MET A 1 -12.74 6.06 6.62
C MET A 1 -12.84 7.39 5.89
N VAL A 2 -13.54 7.45 4.76
CA VAL A 2 -13.73 8.63 3.89
C VAL A 2 -14.04 9.93 4.66
N ALA A 3 -15.03 9.92 5.56
CA ALA A 3 -15.40 11.11 6.34
C ALA A 3 -14.27 11.66 7.24
N LYS A 4 -13.41 10.78 7.79
CA LYS A 4 -12.26 11.21 8.60
C LYS A 4 -11.17 11.83 7.74
N LEU A 5 -10.88 11.24 6.58
CA LEU A 5 -9.90 11.76 5.63
C LEU A 5 -10.34 13.09 5.00
N LYS A 6 -11.65 13.26 4.75
CA LYS A 6 -12.22 14.52 4.30
C LYS A 6 -11.95 15.67 5.27
N ASN A 7 -11.99 15.39 6.58
CA ASN A 7 -11.72 16.38 7.63
C ASN A 7 -10.23 16.61 7.90
N TYR A 8 -9.34 15.71 7.43
CA TYR A 8 -7.90 15.86 7.62
C TYR A 8 -7.32 17.01 6.79
N GLY A 9 -7.86 17.23 5.58
CA GLY A 9 -7.58 18.40 4.75
C GLY A 9 -6.16 18.51 4.16
N LYS A 10 -5.21 17.68 4.60
CA LYS A 10 -3.85 17.60 4.05
C LYS A 10 -3.74 16.51 2.98
N PRO A 11 -2.73 16.58 2.10
CA PRO A 11 -2.42 15.52 1.16
C PRO A 11 -2.21 14.17 1.86
N VAL A 12 -2.74 13.10 1.27
CA VAL A 12 -2.62 11.72 1.76
C VAL A 12 -2.24 10.82 0.59
N LEU A 13 -1.21 10.00 0.78
CA LEU A 13 -0.91 8.87 -0.08
C LEU A 13 -1.44 7.59 0.58
N ALA A 14 -2.44 6.95 -0.03
CA ALA A 14 -3.00 5.69 0.42
C ALA A 14 -2.39 4.53 -0.39
N ILE A 15 -1.72 3.60 0.28
CA ILE A 15 -0.98 2.50 -0.36
C ILE A 15 -1.42 1.17 0.23
N THR A 16 -1.68 0.19 -0.63
CA THR A 16 -1.68 -1.24 -0.27
C THR A 16 -1.32 -2.07 -1.50
N GLY A 17 -0.80 -3.28 -1.33
CA GLY A 17 -0.41 -4.11 -2.48
C GLY A 17 -1.51 -5.05 -2.97
N THR A 18 -1.45 -5.48 -4.24
CA THR A 18 -2.47 -6.37 -4.82
C THR A 18 -2.46 -7.81 -4.28
N LYS A 19 -1.42 -8.16 -3.52
CA LYS A 19 -1.26 -9.42 -2.79
C LYS A 19 -1.40 -9.21 -1.29
N ASP A 20 -2.04 -8.14 -0.84
CA ASP A 20 -2.45 -8.04 0.55
C ASP A 20 -3.59 -9.05 0.84
N LEU A 21 -3.35 -9.97 1.78
CA LEU A 21 -4.37 -10.92 2.24
C LEU A 21 -5.24 -10.35 3.36
N SER A 22 -4.83 -9.23 3.96
CA SER A 22 -5.53 -8.59 5.08
C SER A 22 -6.54 -7.56 4.60
N ALA A 23 -6.36 -7.00 3.41
CA ALA A 23 -7.24 -5.99 2.82
C ALA A 23 -7.38 -6.18 1.31
N ASP A 24 -8.57 -5.97 0.77
CA ASP A 24 -8.77 -5.89 -0.68
C ASP A 24 -8.26 -4.53 -1.18
N TYR A 25 -7.28 -4.55 -2.09
CA TYR A 25 -6.70 -3.33 -2.64
C TYR A 25 -7.72 -2.46 -3.38
N LYS A 26 -8.82 -3.05 -3.87
CA LYS A 26 -9.91 -2.33 -4.53
C LYS A 26 -10.65 -1.37 -3.60
N GLU A 27 -10.53 -1.55 -2.28
CA GLU A 27 -11.07 -0.59 -1.31
C GLU A 27 -10.45 0.81 -1.45
N LEU A 28 -9.26 0.93 -2.07
CA LEU A 28 -8.67 2.22 -2.43
C LEU A 28 -9.54 3.01 -3.42
N ASP A 29 -10.33 2.35 -4.27
CA ASP A 29 -11.20 3.03 -5.24
C ASP A 29 -12.25 3.91 -4.53
N SER A 30 -12.67 3.49 -3.33
CA SER A 30 -13.59 4.28 -2.49
C SER A 30 -13.00 5.61 -2.00
N LEU A 31 -11.66 5.73 -2.03
CA LEU A 31 -10.94 6.92 -1.58
C LEU A 31 -10.66 7.90 -2.71
N GLN A 32 -10.72 7.47 -3.98
CA GLN A 32 -10.46 8.32 -5.16
C GLN A 32 -11.45 9.50 -5.27
N VAL A 33 -12.61 9.41 -4.61
CA VAL A 33 -13.58 10.52 -4.53
C VAL A 33 -13.08 11.72 -3.71
N LEU A 34 -11.98 11.57 -2.98
CA LEU A 34 -11.40 12.61 -2.14
C LEU A 34 -10.26 13.33 -2.88
N PRO A 35 -10.32 14.66 -3.07
CA PRO A 35 -9.36 15.39 -3.89
C PRO A 35 -7.96 15.49 -3.26
N ASN A 36 -7.85 15.26 -1.95
CA ASN A 36 -6.58 15.28 -1.21
C ASN A 36 -5.97 13.88 -1.02
N VAL A 37 -6.51 12.85 -1.67
CA VAL A 37 -6.04 11.47 -1.53
C VAL A 37 -5.55 10.95 -2.87
N GLU A 38 -4.30 10.51 -2.91
CA GLU A 38 -3.74 9.74 -4.01
C GLU A 38 -3.70 8.26 -3.62
N CYS A 39 -4.14 7.37 -4.51
CA CYS A 39 -4.19 5.93 -4.26
C CYS A 39 -3.13 5.22 -5.11
N TYR A 40 -2.41 4.27 -4.52
CA TYR A 40 -1.40 3.48 -5.20
C TYR A 40 -1.45 2.01 -4.79
N ALA A 41 -1.60 1.11 -5.76
CA ALA A 41 -1.66 -0.33 -5.54
C ALA A 41 -0.60 -1.08 -6.37
N PRO A 42 0.62 -1.28 -5.86
CA PRO A 42 1.66 -2.00 -6.59
C PRO A 42 1.31 -3.49 -6.74
N GLU A 43 1.56 -4.02 -7.93
CA GLU A 43 1.33 -5.43 -8.25
C GLU A 43 2.29 -6.33 -7.48
N GLY A 44 1.79 -7.47 -6.98
CA GLY A 44 2.65 -8.48 -6.36
C GLY A 44 3.09 -8.12 -4.93
N VAL A 45 2.57 -7.04 -4.35
CA VAL A 45 3.01 -6.52 -3.05
C VAL A 45 2.03 -6.89 -1.93
N ASN A 46 2.51 -7.14 -0.72
CA ASN A 46 1.68 -7.41 0.48
C ASN A 46 1.48 -6.17 1.37
N HIS A 47 0.75 -6.32 2.49
CA HIS A 47 0.51 -5.22 3.46
C HIS A 47 1.76 -4.58 4.05
N ILE A 48 2.91 -5.27 4.09
CA ILE A 48 4.18 -4.68 4.55
C ILE A 48 5.00 -4.10 3.40
N LEU A 49 4.39 -3.88 2.24
CA LEU A 49 5.01 -3.26 1.07
C LEU A 49 6.22 -4.06 0.55
N ARG A 50 6.18 -5.39 0.68
CA ARG A 50 7.20 -6.32 0.17
C ARG A 50 6.65 -7.09 -1.01
N GLU A 51 7.53 -7.38 -1.96
CA GLU A 51 7.22 -8.24 -3.10
C GLU A 51 6.99 -9.68 -2.62
N VAL A 52 5.91 -10.27 -3.13
CA VAL A 52 5.51 -11.64 -2.87
C VAL A 52 5.93 -12.50 -4.05
N ASP A 53 6.90 -13.35 -3.81
CA ASP A 53 7.53 -14.25 -4.78
C ASP A 53 6.94 -15.66 -4.79
N ASP A 54 5.92 -15.93 -3.98
CA ASP A 54 5.34 -17.26 -3.79
C ASP A 54 3.81 -17.29 -3.80
N GLU A 55 3.25 -18.51 -3.70
CA GLU A 55 1.81 -18.71 -3.55
C GLU A 55 1.33 -18.06 -2.25
N ASN A 56 0.71 -16.91 -2.41
CA ASN A 56 0.17 -16.11 -1.33
C ASN A 56 -1.04 -16.82 -0.70
N SER A 57 -0.85 -17.43 0.48
CA SER A 57 -1.87 -18.21 1.18
C SER A 57 -1.90 -17.87 2.66
N ILE A 58 -3.11 -17.71 3.21
CA ILE A 58 -3.37 -17.41 4.62
C ILE A 58 -2.64 -18.38 5.57
N LEU A 59 -2.54 -19.66 5.19
CA LEU A 59 -1.87 -20.69 6.01
C LEU A 59 -0.35 -20.48 6.14
N LYS A 60 0.27 -19.75 5.19
CA LYS A 60 1.71 -19.51 5.13
C LYS A 60 2.09 -18.07 5.52
N VAL A 61 1.12 -17.17 5.74
CA VAL A 61 1.33 -15.74 6.02
C VAL A 61 2.37 -15.48 7.11
N ARG A 62 2.33 -16.21 8.23
CA ARG A 62 3.30 -16.00 9.33
C ARG A 62 4.75 -16.28 8.90
N LYS A 63 4.97 -17.35 8.15
CA LYS A 63 6.32 -17.73 7.66
C LYS A 63 6.78 -16.73 6.60
N GLN A 64 5.90 -16.38 5.68
CA GLN A 64 6.15 -15.41 4.63
C GLN A 64 6.49 -14.03 5.23
N TYR A 65 5.73 -13.55 6.20
CA TYR A 65 5.99 -12.31 6.92
C TYR A 65 7.37 -12.31 7.59
N ALA A 66 7.71 -13.37 8.32
CA ALA A 66 9.00 -13.48 9.01
C ALA A 66 10.20 -13.49 8.05
N ARG A 67 10.01 -14.03 6.84
CA ARG A 67 11.01 -14.02 5.76
C ARG A 67 11.11 -12.63 5.12
N LEU A 68 9.98 -12.09 4.66
CA LEU A 68 9.92 -10.86 3.85
C LEU A 68 10.16 -9.59 4.67
N SER A 69 9.91 -9.58 5.97
CA SER A 69 10.16 -8.41 6.82
C SER A 69 11.63 -7.96 6.84
N LYS A 70 12.56 -8.87 6.50
CA LYS A 70 13.99 -8.61 6.38
C LYS A 70 14.39 -8.06 5.00
N ASN A 71 13.51 -8.15 4.02
CA ASN A 71 13.76 -7.66 2.67
C ASN A 71 13.54 -6.14 2.61
N PRO A 72 14.13 -5.45 1.61
CA PRO A 72 13.82 -4.05 1.36
C PRO A 72 12.35 -3.87 0.96
N ILE A 73 11.84 -2.64 1.11
CA ILE A 73 10.55 -2.24 0.53
C ILE A 73 10.59 -2.50 -0.98
N HIS A 74 9.46 -2.88 -1.58
CA HIS A 74 9.34 -3.01 -3.02
C HIS A 74 9.75 -1.68 -3.69
N LYS A 75 10.74 -1.75 -4.59
CA LYS A 75 11.41 -0.59 -5.17
C LYS A 75 10.44 0.42 -5.79
N GLY A 76 9.46 -0.05 -6.57
CA GLY A 76 8.47 0.84 -7.19
C GLY A 76 7.59 1.57 -6.15
N THR A 77 7.35 0.94 -4.99
CA THR A 77 6.62 1.58 -3.90
C THR A 77 7.45 2.65 -3.21
N GLU A 78 8.74 2.38 -2.99
CA GLU A 78 9.69 3.36 -2.44
C GLU A 78 9.84 4.57 -3.38
N GLU A 79 10.03 4.33 -4.68
CA GLU A 79 10.07 5.39 -5.70
C GLU A 79 8.79 6.23 -5.69
N LYS A 80 7.62 5.60 -5.58
CA LYS A 80 6.35 6.34 -5.50
C LYS A 80 6.24 7.20 -4.25
N MET A 81 6.72 6.73 -3.10
CA MET A 81 6.76 7.54 -1.87
C MET A 81 7.66 8.77 -2.04
N HIS A 82 8.84 8.60 -2.66
CA HIS A 82 9.74 9.72 -2.94
C HIS A 82 9.14 10.73 -3.92
N GLU A 83 8.55 10.25 -5.02
CA GLU A 83 7.84 11.07 -5.99
C GLU A 83 6.74 11.89 -5.31
N TRP A 84 5.90 11.25 -4.50
CA TRP A 84 4.82 11.92 -3.80
C TRP A 84 5.33 12.97 -2.80
N LEU A 85 6.32 12.63 -1.97
CA LEU A 85 6.91 13.57 -1.01
C LEU A 85 7.56 14.78 -1.69
N SER A 86 8.14 14.59 -2.88
CA SER A 86 8.78 15.68 -3.63
C SER A 86 7.81 16.77 -4.08
N GLN A 87 6.50 16.49 -4.13
CA GLN A 87 5.46 17.49 -4.46
C GLN A 87 5.26 18.54 -3.35
N PHE A 88 5.80 18.30 -2.15
CA PHE A 88 5.61 19.15 -0.96
C PHE A 88 6.91 19.68 -0.36
N ASN A 89 8.04 19.42 -1.01
CA ASN A 89 9.36 19.95 -0.64
C ASN A 89 9.61 21.33 -1.25
#